data_AF-A0A221LCK1-F1
#
_entry.id   AF-A0A221LCK1-F1
#
_cell.length_a   1.000
_cell.length_b   1.000
_cell.length_c   1.000
_cell.angle_alpha   90.00
_cell.angle_beta   90.00
_cell.angle_gamma   90.00
#
_symmetry.space_group_name_H-M   'P 1'
#
loop_
_entity.id
_entity.type
_entity.pdbx_description
1 polymer ?
#
loop_
_entity_poly.entity_id
_entity_poly.type
_entity_poly.pdbx_seq_one_letter_code
_entity_poly.pdbx_strand_id
1 'polypeptide(L)'
;EAIPMVTGPKPRELLKSALKALQEGVAFQYAKPLLASEVRRILPTAVGLPMELRLYTAAVAAARLNVKATITPPLPEEIETMTLEQLKKTDIQLQAEARPSIA
;
A
#
# COMPACT_ATOMS: atom_id res chain seq x y z
N GLU A 1 -24.44 -20.40 10.53
CA GLU A 1 -23.24 -21.19 10.19
C GLU A 1 -22.52 -20.54 9.01
N ALA A 2 -21.27 -20.09 9.16
CA ALA A 2 -20.48 -19.48 8.07
C ALA A 2 -19.02 -19.99 8.01
N ILE A 3 -18.69 -20.99 8.83
CA ILE A 3 -17.33 -21.48 9.04
C ILE A 3 -16.79 -22.34 7.86
N PRO A 4 -17.58 -23.18 7.14
CA PRO A 4 -16.97 -24.13 6.20
C PRO A 4 -16.43 -23.49 4.92
N MET A 5 -16.81 -22.25 4.60
CA MET A 5 -16.34 -21.56 3.38
C MET A 5 -14.94 -20.94 3.55
N VAL A 6 -14.50 -20.69 4.79
CA VAL A 6 -13.17 -20.13 5.10
C VAL A 6 -12.10 -21.23 5.25
N THR A 7 -12.51 -22.47 5.51
CA THR A 7 -11.60 -23.62 5.73
C THR A 7 -11.30 -24.45 4.49
N GLY A 8 -11.72 -24.01 3.30
CA GLY A 8 -11.31 -24.65 2.04
C GLY A 8 -9.79 -24.59 1.81
N PRO A 9 -9.24 -25.43 0.92
CA PRO A 9 -7.80 -25.48 0.65
C PRO A 9 -7.27 -24.14 0.09
N LYS A 10 -8.03 -23.49 -0.81
CA LYS A 10 -7.64 -22.22 -1.44
C LYS A 10 -7.40 -21.06 -0.44
N PRO A 11 -8.32 -20.74 0.49
CA PRO A 11 -8.08 -19.67 1.46
C PRO A 11 -6.93 -19.96 2.44
N ARG A 12 -6.61 -21.22 2.75
CA ARG A 12 -5.45 -21.58 3.57
C ARG A 12 -4.12 -21.31 2.84
N GLU A 13 -4.05 -21.61 1.54
CA GLU A 13 -2.90 -21.25 0.70
C GLU A 13 -2.66 -19.74 0.65
N LEU A 14 -3.73 -18.96 0.51
CA LEU A 14 -3.65 -17.51 0.49
C LEU A 14 -3.19 -16.95 1.82
N LEU A 15 -3.67 -17.49 2.94
CA LEU A 15 -3.22 -17.08 4.27
C LEU A 15 -1.74 -17.41 4.49
N LYS A 16 -1.30 -18.60 4.10
CA LYS A 16 0.10 -19.03 4.21
C LYS A 16 1.03 -18.14 3.41
N SER A 17 0.69 -17.89 2.14
CA SER A 17 1.48 -17.01 1.27
C SER A 17 1.51 -15.57 1.80
N ALA A 18 0.41 -15.05 2.34
CA ALA A 18 0.38 -13.74 2.98
C ALA A 18 1.27 -13.67 4.23
N LEU A 19 1.23 -14.69 5.11
CA LEU A 19 2.09 -14.75 6.30
C LEU A 19 3.57 -14.86 5.94
N LYS A 20 3.90 -15.67 4.93
CA LYS A 20 5.26 -15.77 4.41
C LYS A 20 5.75 -14.45 3.83
N ALA A 21 4.93 -13.77 3.02
CA ALA A 21 5.25 -12.45 2.48
C ALA A 21 5.44 -11.40 3.59
N LEU A 22 4.63 -11.45 4.65
CA LEU A 22 4.79 -10.57 5.81
C LEU A 22 6.08 -10.89 6.59
N GLN A 23 6.47 -12.16 6.69
CA GLN A 23 7.71 -12.58 7.35
C GLN A 23 8.96 -12.16 6.56
N GLU A 24 8.92 -12.30 5.24
CA GLU A 24 9.96 -11.82 4.32
C GLU A 24 10.03 -10.28 4.31
N GLY A 25 8.90 -9.62 4.56
CA GLY A 25 8.74 -8.18 4.61
C GLY A 25 8.17 -7.63 3.31
N VAL A 26 7.12 -6.83 3.42
CA VAL A 26 6.44 -6.18 2.29
C VAL A 26 6.74 -4.69 2.30
N ALA A 27 7.31 -4.20 1.21
CA ALA A 27 7.50 -2.78 0.96
C ALA A 27 6.56 -2.32 -0.16
N PHE A 28 5.76 -1.30 0.10
CA PHE A 28 4.86 -0.69 -0.86
C PHE A 28 5.18 0.80 -0.99
N GLN A 29 5.38 1.27 -2.21
CA GLN A 29 5.57 2.68 -2.51
C GLN A 29 4.53 3.11 -3.53
N TYR A 30 3.79 4.16 -3.18
CA TYR A 30 2.78 4.75 -4.04
C TYR A 30 2.98 6.24 -4.17
N ALA A 31 2.88 6.77 -5.38
CA ALA A 31 2.93 8.19 -5.64
C ALA A 31 1.81 8.57 -6.61
N LYS A 32 1.10 9.66 -6.30
CA LYS A 32 -0.01 10.18 -7.07
C LYS A 32 0.23 11.66 -7.38
N PRO A 33 0.58 12.01 -8.63
CA PRO A 33 0.62 13.39 -9.08
C PRO A 33 -0.80 13.90 -9.33
N LEU A 34 -1.02 15.19 -9.07
CA LEU A 34 -2.28 15.88 -9.28
C LEU A 34 -2.03 17.32 -9.73
N LEU A 35 -2.63 17.72 -10.84
CA LEU A 35 -2.71 19.13 -11.24
C LEU A 35 -3.87 19.76 -10.48
N ALA A 36 -3.58 20.59 -9.49
CA ALA A 36 -4.57 21.19 -8.62
C ALA A 36 -5.30 22.36 -9.30
N SER A 37 -4.57 23.19 -10.05
CA SER A 37 -5.19 24.25 -10.84
C SER A 37 -4.32 24.69 -12.02
N GLU A 38 -5.00 25.07 -13.09
CA GLU A 38 -4.41 25.74 -14.24
C GLU A 38 -5.27 26.98 -14.55
N VAL A 39 -4.65 28.16 -14.49
CA VAL A 39 -5.28 29.42 -14.90
C VAL A 39 -4.49 29.99 -16.06
N ARG A 40 -5.17 30.27 -17.18
CA ARG A 40 -4.57 30.87 -18.36
C ARG A 40 -5.35 32.12 -18.75
N ARG A 41 -4.65 33.25 -18.90
CA ARG A 41 -5.21 34.49 -19.42
C ARG A 41 -4.41 34.96 -20.62
N ILE A 42 -5.11 35.23 -21.70
CA ILE A 42 -4.56 35.83 -22.91
C ILE A 42 -5.02 37.29 -22.91
N LEU A 43 -4.07 38.22 -22.88
CA LEU A 43 -4.33 39.65 -22.80
C LEU A 43 -3.80 40.35 -24.06
N PRO A 44 -4.58 41.26 -24.68
CA PRO A 44 -4.07 42.06 -25.77
C PRO A 44 -3.07 43.10 -25.23
N THR A 45 -1.95 43.30 -25.93
CA THR A 45 -1.00 44.37 -25.64
C THR A 45 -1.19 45.56 -26.59
N ALA A 46 -0.71 46.75 -26.20
CA ALA A 46 -0.81 47.98 -27.00
C ALA A 46 -0.14 47.89 -28.38
N VAL A 47 0.80 46.96 -28.56
CA VAL A 47 1.48 46.69 -29.85
C VAL A 47 0.77 45.59 -30.67
N GLY A 48 -0.41 45.13 -30.25
CA GLY A 48 -1.20 44.13 -30.98
C GLY A 48 -0.73 42.69 -30.80
N LEU A 49 0.27 42.44 -29.95
CA LEU A 49 0.76 41.10 -29.64
C LEU A 49 -0.01 40.50 -28.45
N PRO A 50 -0.36 39.20 -28.48
CA PRO A 50 -0.97 38.53 -27.34
C PRO A 50 0.07 38.30 -26.24
N MET A 51 -0.22 38.76 -25.03
CA MET A 51 0.49 38.39 -23.81
C MET A 51 -0.22 37.20 -23.16
N GLU A 52 0.52 36.17 -22.76
CA GLU A 52 -0.03 35.01 -22.04
C GLU A 52 0.44 35.01 -20.58
N LEU A 53 -0.51 34.90 -19.65
CA LEU A 53 -0.28 34.69 -18.23
C LEU A 53 -0.75 33.29 -17.86
N ARG A 54 0.12 32.47 -17.25
CA ARG A 54 -0.20 31.09 -16.86
C ARG A 54 0.15 30.87 -15.39
N LEU A 55 -0.78 30.31 -14.63
CA LEU A 55 -0.58 29.86 -13.26
C LEU A 55 -0.82 28.36 -13.20
N TYR A 56 0.17 27.62 -12.71
CA TYR A 56 0.12 26.17 -12.55
C TYR A 56 0.32 25.81 -11.09
N THR A 57 -0.68 25.15 -10.50
CA THR A 57 -0.55 24.53 -9.17
C THR A 57 -0.58 23.04 -9.37
N ALA A 58 0.51 22.36 -9.05
CA ALA A 58 0.60 20.91 -9.06
C ALA A 58 1.00 20.42 -7.68
N ALA A 59 0.60 19.19 -7.36
CA ALA A 59 0.97 18.51 -6.13
C ALA A 59 1.30 17.04 -6.42
N VAL A 60 2.16 16.44 -5.61
CA VAL A 60 2.48 15.02 -5.63
C VAL A 60 2.31 14.47 -4.22
N ALA A 61 1.33 13.59 -4.04
CA ALA A 61 1.19 12.82 -2.81
C ALA A 61 1.98 11.52 -2.94
N ALA A 62 2.86 11.21 -1.99
CA ALA A 62 3.59 9.96 -1.95
C ALA A 62 3.49 9.28 -0.58
N ALA A 63 3.33 7.97 -0.57
CA ALA A 63 3.28 7.16 0.62
C ALA A 63 4.18 5.93 0.44
N ARG A 64 5.05 5.69 1.42
CA ARG A 64 5.82 4.45 1.53
C ARG A 64 5.36 3.70 2.78
N LEU A 65 5.12 2.40 2.64
CA LEU A 65 4.72 1.50 3.71
C LEU A 65 5.70 0.33 3.72
N ASN A 66 6.36 0.10 4.84
CA ASN A 66 7.18 -1.09 5.07
C ASN A 66 6.54 -1.88 6.19
N VAL A 67 6.19 -3.13 5.95
CA VAL A 67 5.57 -4.01 6.95
C VAL A 67 6.38 -5.29 7.04
N LYS A 68 6.77 -5.66 8.25
CA LYS A 68 7.48 -6.90 8.55
C LYS A 68 6.86 -7.56 9.77
N ALA A 69 6.56 -8.85 9.66
CA ALA A 69 6.06 -9.65 10.78
C ALA A 69 7.17 -10.61 11.24
N THR A 70 7.41 -10.67 12.55
CA THR A 70 8.25 -11.70 13.16
C THR A 70 7.32 -12.68 13.85
N ILE A 71 7.34 -13.94 13.42
CA ILE A 71 6.44 -14.99 13.88
C ILE A 71 7.26 -16.00 14.70
N THR A 72 6.91 -16.18 15.96
CA THR A 72 7.61 -17.11 16.88
C THR A 72 6.61 -18.02 17.59
N PRO A 73 6.74 -19.36 17.53
CA PRO A 73 7.72 -20.16 16.76
C PRO A 73 7.42 -20.20 15.24
N PRO A 74 8.38 -20.61 14.40
CA PRO A 74 8.21 -20.70 12.95
C PRO A 74 7.05 -21.64 12.59
N LEU A 75 6.22 -21.19 11.64
CA LEU A 75 5.06 -21.94 11.15
C LEU A 75 5.51 -23.19 10.37
N PRO A 76 4.79 -24.33 10.50
CA PRO A 76 5.12 -25.54 9.76
C PRO A 76 4.95 -25.34 8.25
N GLU A 77 5.84 -25.95 7.47
CA GLU A 77 5.87 -25.82 6.00
C GLU A 77 4.73 -26.58 5.31
N GLU A 78 4.06 -27.50 6.00
CA GLU A 78 2.97 -28.30 5.45
C GLU A 78 1.60 -27.62 5.62
N ILE A 79 0.85 -27.56 4.52
CA ILE A 79 -0.48 -26.93 4.45
C ILE A 79 -1.49 -27.68 5.33
N GLU A 80 -1.33 -28.99 5.45
CA GLU A 80 -2.21 -29.87 6.22
C GLU A 80 -2.05 -29.69 7.73
N THR A 81 -0.86 -29.30 8.19
CA THR A 81 -0.55 -29.10 9.61
C THR A 81 -0.76 -27.65 10.06
N MET A 82 -0.79 -26.69 9.14
CA MET A 82 -1.06 -25.27 9.44
C MET A 82 -2.53 -25.08 9.86
N THR A 83 -2.81 -25.29 11.14
CA THR A 83 -4.13 -25.09 11.75
C THR A 83 -4.27 -23.66 12.27
N LEU A 84 -5.46 -23.07 12.13
CA LEU A 84 -5.77 -21.75 12.69
C LEU A 84 -5.55 -21.68 14.22
N GLU A 85 -5.61 -22.82 14.91
CA GLU A 85 -5.31 -22.91 16.34
C GLU A 85 -3.84 -22.71 16.68
N GLN A 86 -2.91 -23.10 15.79
CA GLN A 86 -1.49 -22.80 15.98
C GLN A 86 -1.23 -21.31 15.84
N LEU A 87 -1.80 -20.66 14.81
CA LEU A 87 -1.68 -19.21 14.63
C LEU A 87 -2.16 -18.40 15.83
N LYS A 88 -3.21 -18.86 16.54
CA LYS A 88 -3.68 -18.23 17.77
C LYS A 88 -2.74 -18.39 18.97
N LYS A 89 -1.89 -19.41 18.96
CA LYS A 89 -0.93 -19.72 20.03
C LYS A 89 0.47 -19.15 19.75
N THR A 90 0.72 -18.73 18.52
CA THR A 90 1.98 -18.12 18.06
C THR A 90 2.02 -16.63 18.44
N ASP A 91 3.18 -16.16 18.89
CA ASP A 91 3.41 -14.73 19.08
C ASP A 91 3.75 -14.09 17.72
N ILE A 92 3.02 -13.03 17.37
CA ILE A 92 3.17 -12.33 16.09
C ILE A 92 3.52 -10.88 16.38
N GLN A 93 4.77 -10.51 16.14
CA GLN A 93 5.25 -9.14 16.27
C GLN A 93 5.21 -8.46 14.91
N LEU A 94 4.32 -7.48 14.75
CA LEU A 94 4.19 -6.70 13.53
C LEU A 94 4.94 -5.37 13.66
N GLN A 95 5.90 -5.15 12.78
CA GLN A 95 6.61 -3.88 12.62
C GLN A 95 6.11 -3.22 11.33
N ALA A 96 5.48 -2.06 11.46
CA ALA A 96 4.99 -1.29 10.33
C ALA A 96 5.56 0.12 10.38
N GLU A 97 6.14 0.58 9.28
CA GLU A 97 6.66 1.92 9.10
C GLU A 97 5.94 2.59 7.93
N ALA A 98 5.31 3.72 8.19
CA ALA A 98 4.60 4.51 7.18
C ALA A 98 5.27 5.88 7.03
N ARG A 99 5.61 6.25 5.79
CA ARG A 99 6.21 7.54 5.44
C ARG A 99 5.34 8.24 4.37
N PRO A 100 4.32 9.00 4.79
CA PRO A 100 3.58 9.89 3.89
C PRO A 100 4.36 11.18 3.63
N SER A 101 4.19 11.74 2.42
CA SER A 101 4.78 13.02 2.01
C SER A 101 3.92 13.68 0.94
N ILE A 102 3.95 15.01 0.89
CA ILE A 102 3.29 15.81 -0.12
C ILE A 102 4.22 16.94 -0.55
N ALA A 103 4.28 17.22 -1.85
CA ALA A 103 5.06 18.29 -2.45
C ALA A 103 4.26 19.02 -3.51
#